data_AF-A0A6P1VBZ8-F1
#
_entry.id   AF-A0A6P1VBZ8-F1
#
_cell.length_a   1.000
_cell.length_b   1.000
_cell.length_c   1.000
_cell.angle_alpha   90.00
_cell.angle_beta   90.00
_cell.angle_gamma   90.00
#
_symmetry.space_group_name_H-M   'P 1'
#
loop_
_entity.id
_entity.type
_entity.pdbx_description
1 polymer ?
#
loop_
_entity_poly.entity_id
_entity_poly.type
_entity_poly.pdbx_seq_one_letter_code
_entity_poly.pdbx_strand_id
1 'polypeptide(L)'
;MREKIVERKTVSNNITINFEKLPAFKARPGLDWTRRMGDAQDDWLTAAVVKYADRWARLMQAVIDHTGASVAQVATWASHQADDVHNSISGGGLYGAASELSIYWIYGEELADWYERSATPLTFKASKELVDMLRDPSRWAFTATRP
;
A
#
# COMPACT_ATOMS: atom_id res chain seq x y z
N MET A 1 29.33 31.77 12.00
CA MET A 1 28.60 31.40 10.77
C MET A 1 27.70 30.23 11.14
N ARG A 2 26.37 30.43 11.19
CA ARG A 2 25.43 29.37 11.61
C ARG A 2 24.77 28.79 10.37
N GLU A 3 25.11 27.56 10.03
CA GLU A 3 24.35 26.79 9.04
C GLU A 3 22.96 26.52 9.62
N LYS A 4 21.93 27.09 8.98
CA LYS A 4 20.55 26.73 9.27
C LYS A 4 20.33 25.35 8.66
N ILE A 5 20.36 24.32 9.50
CA ILE A 5 19.80 23.02 9.17
C ILE A 5 18.32 23.27 8.86
N VAL A 6 17.97 23.23 7.59
CA VAL A 6 16.58 23.19 7.15
C VAL A 6 16.09 21.80 7.55
N GLU A 7 15.46 21.70 8.71
CA GLU A 7 14.58 20.57 9.02
C GLU A 7 13.55 20.51 7.89
N ARG A 8 13.75 19.58 6.95
CA ARG A 8 12.68 19.11 6.08
C ARG A 8 11.66 18.51 7.03
N LYS A 9 10.65 19.29 7.42
CA LYS A 9 9.42 18.74 8.00
C LYS A 9 8.87 17.78 6.96
N THR A 10 9.19 16.50 7.10
CA THR A 10 8.40 15.41 6.54
C THR A 10 7.03 15.61 7.13
N VAL A 11 6.13 16.22 6.35
CA VAL A 11 4.72 16.33 6.69
C VAL A 11 4.20 14.90 6.61
N SER A 12 4.38 14.14 7.70
CA SER A 12 3.72 12.86 7.88
C SER A 12 2.23 13.15 8.01
N ASN A 13 1.56 13.22 6.87
CA ASN A 13 0.11 13.11 6.74
C ASN A 13 -0.30 11.66 7.05
N ASN A 14 0.07 11.14 8.22
CA ASN A 14 -0.32 9.80 8.62
C ASN A 14 -1.82 9.84 8.91
N ILE A 15 -2.61 9.28 8.00
CA ILE A 15 -4.07 9.28 8.11
C ILE A 15 -4.51 8.01 8.82
N THR A 16 -5.53 8.11 9.67
CA THR A 16 -6.12 6.92 10.28
C THR A 16 -6.87 6.13 9.21
N ILE A 17 -6.35 4.95 8.87
CA ILE A 17 -6.94 4.03 7.90
C ILE A 17 -7.44 2.78 8.64
N ASN A 18 -8.65 2.34 8.34
CA ASN A 18 -9.18 1.09 8.85
C ASN A 18 -8.88 -0.06 7.88
N PHE A 19 -7.66 -0.59 7.94
CA PHE A 19 -7.20 -1.65 7.02
C PHE A 19 -8.07 -2.92 7.08
N GLU A 20 -8.58 -3.30 8.24
CA GLU A 20 -9.43 -4.48 8.43
C GLU A 20 -10.77 -4.38 7.69
N LYS A 21 -11.22 -3.15 7.42
CA LYS A 21 -12.46 -2.89 6.67
C LYS A 21 -12.23 -2.62 5.19
N LEU A 22 -10.97 -2.49 4.73
CA LEU A 22 -10.69 -2.31 3.32
C LEU A 22 -10.99 -3.62 2.57
N PRO A 23 -11.58 -3.55 1.36
CA PRO A 23 -11.78 -4.72 0.53
C PRO A 23 -10.43 -5.40 0.23
N ALA A 24 -10.47 -6.72 0.01
CA ALA A 24 -9.30 -7.43 -0.48
C ALA A 24 -8.88 -6.88 -1.86
N PHE A 25 -7.58 -6.87 -2.14
CA PHE A 25 -7.10 -6.53 -3.47
C PHE A 25 -7.45 -7.64 -4.47
N LYS A 26 -7.48 -7.29 -5.77
CA LYS A 26 -7.76 -8.24 -6.85
C LYS A 26 -6.52 -9.09 -7.13
N ALA A 27 -6.48 -10.32 -6.62
CA ALA A 27 -5.39 -11.26 -6.91
C ALA A 27 -5.43 -11.72 -8.39
N ARG A 28 -4.28 -12.11 -8.95
CA ARG A 28 -4.23 -12.70 -10.29
C ARG A 28 -4.98 -14.04 -10.33
N PRO A 29 -5.57 -14.41 -11.47
CA PRO A 29 -6.25 -15.71 -11.62
C PRO A 29 -5.35 -16.88 -11.24
N GLY A 30 -5.87 -17.80 -10.42
CA GLY A 30 -5.15 -19.00 -9.99
C GLY A 30 -4.18 -18.81 -8.83
N LEU A 31 -4.03 -17.58 -8.30
CA LEU A 31 -3.21 -17.32 -7.12
C LEU A 31 -4.09 -17.09 -5.88
N ASP A 32 -3.67 -17.66 -4.76
CA ASP A 32 -4.41 -17.59 -3.48
C ASP A 32 -3.59 -16.82 -2.44
N TRP A 33 -3.91 -15.53 -2.30
CA TRP A 33 -3.26 -14.66 -1.32
C TRP A 33 -3.59 -15.04 0.12
N THR A 34 -4.81 -15.52 0.38
CA THR A 34 -5.22 -15.91 1.74
C THR A 34 -4.43 -17.11 2.22
N ARG A 35 -4.21 -18.10 1.34
CA ARG A 35 -3.30 -19.21 1.63
C ARG A 35 -1.87 -18.74 1.87
N ARG A 36 -1.33 -17.88 1.00
CA ARG A 36 0.03 -17.32 1.16
C ARG A 36 0.23 -16.61 2.50
N MET A 37 -0.78 -15.86 2.96
CA MET A 37 -0.81 -15.20 4.28
C MET A 37 -0.81 -16.22 5.44
N GLY A 38 -1.50 -17.35 5.29
CA GLY A 38 -1.50 -18.45 6.26
C GLY A 38 -0.12 -19.12 6.34
N ASP A 39 0.46 -19.46 5.19
CA ASP A 39 1.79 -20.09 5.11
C ASP A 39 2.91 -19.17 5.63
N ALA A 40 2.70 -17.85 5.65
CA ALA A 40 3.66 -16.87 6.16
C ALA A 40 3.79 -16.88 7.69
N GLN A 41 2.81 -17.42 8.44
CA GLN A 41 2.72 -17.23 9.90
C GLN A 41 3.82 -17.93 10.67
N ASP A 42 4.49 -18.92 10.07
CA ASP A 42 5.54 -19.71 10.72
C ASP A 42 6.87 -18.96 10.85
N ASP A 43 7.07 -17.86 10.11
CA ASP A 43 8.26 -17.00 10.20
C ASP A 43 7.85 -15.55 10.44
N TRP A 44 8.28 -14.98 11.58
CA TRP A 44 7.86 -13.66 12.02
C TRP A 44 8.21 -12.54 11.02
N LEU A 45 9.35 -12.67 10.33
CA LEU A 45 9.78 -11.68 9.35
C LEU A 45 8.93 -11.77 8.08
N THR A 46 8.72 -12.98 7.58
CA THR A 46 7.85 -13.25 6.42
C THR A 46 6.41 -12.82 6.72
N ALA A 47 5.89 -13.13 7.91
CA ALA A 47 4.56 -12.68 8.35
C ALA A 47 4.45 -11.15 8.36
N ALA A 48 5.48 -10.44 8.82
CA ALA A 48 5.50 -8.98 8.81
C ALA A 48 5.50 -8.41 7.37
N VAL A 49 6.32 -8.97 6.48
CA VAL A 49 6.39 -8.55 5.06
C VAL A 49 5.07 -8.79 4.34
N VAL A 50 4.47 -9.98 4.51
CA VAL A 50 3.23 -10.37 3.84
C VAL A 50 2.04 -9.56 4.38
N LYS A 51 2.01 -9.28 5.69
CA LYS A 51 1.02 -8.36 6.28
C LYS A 51 1.14 -6.92 5.74
N TYR A 52 2.37 -6.44 5.55
CA TYR A 52 2.59 -5.12 4.96
C TYR A 52 2.20 -5.07 3.49
N ALA A 53 2.55 -6.09 2.71
CA ALA A 53 2.13 -6.26 1.33
C ALA A 53 0.59 -6.24 1.20
N ASP A 54 -0.11 -6.96 2.08
CA ASP A 54 -1.58 -6.99 2.12
C ASP A 54 -2.16 -5.59 2.35
N ARG A 55 -1.69 -4.87 3.40
CA ARG A 55 -2.14 -3.51 3.69
C ARG A 55 -1.86 -2.54 2.55
N TRP A 56 -0.67 -2.61 1.97
CA TRP A 56 -0.24 -1.74 0.88
C TRP A 56 -1.10 -1.97 -0.37
N ALA A 57 -1.29 -3.23 -0.78
CA ALA A 57 -2.11 -3.57 -1.94
C ALA A 57 -3.58 -3.24 -1.75
N ARG A 58 -4.17 -3.51 -0.57
CA ARG A 58 -5.57 -3.13 -0.28
C ARG A 58 -5.78 -1.63 -0.37
N LEU A 59 -4.85 -0.86 0.20
CA LEU A 59 -4.93 0.60 0.16
C LEU A 59 -4.80 1.13 -1.26
N MET A 60 -3.81 0.66 -2.02
CA MET A 60 -3.65 1.05 -3.42
C MET A 60 -4.88 0.67 -4.25
N GLN A 61 -5.38 -0.57 -4.12
CA GLN A 61 -6.58 -1.03 -4.81
C GLN A 61 -7.78 -0.14 -4.51
N ALA A 62 -8.05 0.17 -3.24
CA ALA A 62 -9.16 1.03 -2.83
C ALA A 62 -9.05 2.44 -3.43
N VAL A 63 -7.83 3.00 -3.45
CA VAL A 63 -7.59 4.32 -4.05
C VAL A 63 -7.74 4.28 -5.56
N ILE A 64 -7.19 3.27 -6.23
CA ILE A 64 -7.30 3.07 -7.69
C ILE A 64 -8.78 2.92 -8.08
N ASP A 65 -9.52 2.05 -7.41
CA ASP A 65 -10.93 1.80 -7.70
C ASP A 65 -11.80 3.05 -7.45
N HIS A 66 -11.47 3.87 -6.44
CA HIS A 66 -12.24 5.08 -6.11
C HIS A 66 -11.88 6.30 -6.99
N THR A 67 -10.60 6.48 -7.31
CA THR A 67 -10.10 7.72 -7.94
C THR A 67 -9.69 7.55 -9.39
N GLY A 68 -9.47 6.31 -9.85
CA GLY A 68 -8.87 6.03 -11.16
C GLY A 68 -7.38 6.36 -11.25
N ALA A 69 -6.71 6.62 -10.12
CA ALA A 69 -5.26 6.82 -10.10
C ALA A 69 -4.51 5.56 -10.58
N SER A 70 -3.29 5.74 -11.08
CA SER A 70 -2.37 4.66 -11.44
C SER A 70 -1.53 4.20 -10.25
N VAL A 71 -0.97 2.97 -10.31
CA VAL A 71 -0.02 2.46 -9.29
C VAL A 71 1.13 3.43 -9.07
N ALA A 72 1.74 3.94 -10.14
CA ALA A 72 2.89 4.84 -10.05
C ALA A 72 2.60 6.16 -9.31
N GLN A 73 1.34 6.61 -9.31
CA GLN A 73 0.93 7.80 -8.56
C GLN A 73 0.77 7.49 -7.06
N VAL A 74 0.17 6.34 -6.73
CA VAL A 74 -0.26 6.04 -5.35
C VAL A 74 0.77 5.25 -4.54
N ALA A 75 1.68 4.51 -5.19
CA ALA A 75 2.55 3.53 -4.54
C ALA A 75 3.38 4.11 -3.38
N THR A 76 4.10 5.21 -3.62
CA THR A 76 4.91 5.89 -2.59
C THR A 76 4.08 6.41 -1.42
N TRP A 77 2.88 6.93 -1.69
CA TRP A 77 2.01 7.42 -0.63
C TRP A 77 1.46 6.26 0.19
N ALA A 78 0.93 5.23 -0.48
CA ALA A 78 0.32 4.08 0.16
C ALA A 78 1.34 3.25 0.95
N SER A 79 2.59 3.15 0.49
CA SER A 79 3.65 2.42 1.19
C SER A 79 3.96 3.03 2.56
N HIS A 80 3.95 4.37 2.65
CA HIS A 80 4.13 5.08 3.92
C HIS A 80 2.93 4.95 4.85
N GLN A 81 1.71 4.85 4.32
CA GLN A 81 0.51 4.67 5.15
C GLN A 81 0.33 3.23 5.63
N ALA A 82 0.79 2.26 4.84
CA ALA A 82 0.73 0.83 5.17
C ALA A 82 1.75 0.43 6.24
N ASP A 83 2.79 1.24 6.45
CA ASP A 83 3.82 0.99 7.46
C ASP A 83 3.22 1.15 8.85
N ASP A 84 3.34 0.09 9.65
CA ASP A 84 2.90 0.10 11.04
C ASP A 84 4.07 0.56 11.91
N VAL A 85 3.79 1.51 12.80
CA VAL A 85 4.75 2.21 13.65
C VAL A 85 5.55 1.25 14.54
N HIS A 86 5.09 0.01 14.72
CA HIS A 86 5.76 -1.02 15.53
C HIS A 86 6.82 -1.86 14.79
N ASN A 87 6.78 -1.95 13.45
CA ASN A 87 7.68 -2.82 12.68
C ASN A 87 8.62 -2.07 11.74
N SER A 88 8.42 -0.75 11.54
CA SER A 88 9.23 0.13 10.68
C SER A 88 9.83 -0.62 9.49
N ILE A 89 8.98 -1.01 8.54
CA ILE A 89 9.42 -1.79 7.39
C ILE A 89 10.13 -0.84 6.43
N SER A 90 11.39 -0.54 6.76
CA SER A 90 12.30 0.26 5.95
C SER A 90 13.21 -0.65 5.13
N GLY A 91 13.51 -0.25 3.89
CA GLY A 91 14.44 -1.00 3.02
C GLY A 91 13.92 -2.38 2.61
N GLY A 92 14.51 -3.45 3.14
CA GLY A 92 14.36 -4.83 2.65
C GLY A 92 12.93 -5.39 2.68
N GLY A 93 12.08 -4.97 3.62
CA GLY A 93 10.70 -5.44 3.64
C GLY A 93 9.78 -4.73 2.63
N LEU A 94 10.11 -3.51 2.18
CA LEU A 94 9.45 -2.89 1.02
C LEU A 94 9.75 -3.68 -0.26
N TYR A 95 11.02 -4.08 -0.45
CA TYR A 95 11.42 -4.93 -1.56
C TYR A 95 10.71 -6.29 -1.53
N GLY A 96 10.71 -6.95 -0.36
CA GLY A 96 10.02 -8.23 -0.18
C GLY A 96 8.53 -8.12 -0.50
N ALA A 97 7.87 -7.06 -0.03
CA ALA A 97 6.46 -6.83 -0.30
C ALA A 97 6.18 -6.53 -1.78
N ALA A 98 6.99 -5.69 -2.43
CA ALA A 98 6.87 -5.44 -3.87
C ALA A 98 7.07 -6.73 -4.67
N SER A 99 7.98 -7.61 -4.24
CA SER A 99 8.24 -8.91 -4.87
C SER A 99 7.09 -9.89 -4.71
N GLU A 100 6.44 -9.94 -3.54
CA GLU A 100 5.22 -10.75 -3.37
C GLU A 100 4.09 -10.19 -4.25
N LEU A 101 3.87 -8.88 -4.21
CA LEU A 101 2.78 -8.25 -4.95
C LEU A 101 2.97 -8.30 -6.47
N SER A 102 4.20 -8.32 -6.97
CA SER A 102 4.48 -8.50 -8.41
C SER A 102 4.05 -9.88 -8.93
N ILE A 103 3.89 -10.84 -8.03
CA ILE A 103 3.37 -12.18 -8.34
C ILE A 103 1.85 -12.21 -8.14
N TYR A 104 1.37 -11.79 -6.97
CA TYR A 104 -0.01 -12.05 -6.54
C TYR A 104 -1.05 -11.02 -6.98
N TRP A 105 -0.67 -9.75 -7.19
CA TRP A 105 -1.64 -8.68 -7.47
C TRP A 105 -1.86 -8.49 -8.97
N ILE A 106 -3.10 -8.16 -9.37
CA ILE A 106 -3.43 -7.88 -10.77
C ILE A 106 -2.61 -6.70 -11.34
N TYR A 107 -2.30 -5.70 -10.51
CA TYR A 107 -1.42 -4.59 -10.88
C TYR A 107 0.06 -4.82 -10.49
N GLY A 108 0.44 -6.07 -10.23
CA GLY A 108 1.77 -6.42 -9.75
C GLY A 108 2.91 -6.05 -10.71
N GLU A 109 2.68 -6.09 -12.03
CA GLU A 109 3.69 -5.70 -13.01
C GLU A 109 3.93 -4.19 -12.96
N GLU A 110 2.88 -3.38 -12.88
CA GLU A 110 3.00 -1.93 -12.72
C GLU A 110 3.73 -1.54 -11.43
N LEU A 111 3.53 -2.32 -10.36
CA LEU A 111 4.23 -2.11 -9.10
C LEU A 111 5.72 -2.48 -9.18
N ALA A 112 6.06 -3.55 -9.90
CA ALA A 112 7.45 -3.94 -10.16
C ALA A 112 8.15 -2.85 -10.98
N ASP A 113 7.52 -2.37 -12.06
CA ASP A 113 8.00 -1.27 -12.87
C ASP A 113 8.22 0.01 -12.05
N TRP A 114 7.30 0.33 -11.14
CA TRP A 114 7.44 1.46 -10.22
C TRP A 114 8.67 1.29 -9.31
N TYR A 115 8.89 0.08 -8.79
CA TYR A 115 10.01 -0.21 -7.89
C TYR A 115 11.35 -0.07 -8.61
N GLU A 116 11.48 -0.65 -9.81
CA GLU A 116 12.70 -0.63 -10.63
C GLU A 116 13.12 0.79 -11.06
N ARG A 117 12.15 1.67 -11.30
CA ARG A 117 12.42 3.06 -11.71
C ARG A 117 12.88 3.97 -10.57
N SER A 118 13.10 3.43 -9.37
CA SER A 118 13.52 4.11 -8.14
C SER A 118 12.61 5.27 -7.74
N ALA A 119 11.65 4.96 -6.87
CA ALA A 119 10.78 5.85 -6.09
C ALA A 119 10.44 7.19 -6.76
N THR A 120 9.34 7.21 -7.51
CA THR A 120 8.72 8.46 -7.95
C THR A 120 8.45 9.39 -6.74
N PRO A 121 8.63 10.71 -6.89
CA PRO A 121 8.32 11.66 -5.82
C PRO A 121 6.88 11.48 -5.36
N LEU A 122 6.61 11.77 -4.08
CA LEU A 122 5.27 11.65 -3.50
C LEU A 122 4.32 12.69 -4.15
N THR A 123 3.70 12.30 -5.27
CA THR A 123 2.81 13.17 -6.06
C THR A 123 1.34 13.02 -5.70
N PHE A 124 0.97 11.94 -5.01
CA PHE A 124 -0.41 11.71 -4.61
C PHE A 124 -0.76 12.46 -3.32
N LYS A 125 -1.86 13.22 -3.38
CA LYS A 125 -2.43 13.92 -2.24
C LYS A 125 -3.87 13.45 -2.05
N ALA A 126 -4.13 12.74 -0.96
CA ALA A 126 -5.46 12.27 -0.65
C ALA A 126 -6.45 13.44 -0.46
N SER A 127 -7.62 13.36 -1.11
CA SER A 127 -8.72 14.30 -0.90
C SER A 127 -9.37 14.07 0.48
N LYS A 128 -10.11 15.07 0.99
CA LYS A 128 -10.85 14.91 2.24
C LYS A 128 -11.86 13.75 2.17
N GLU A 129 -12.57 13.65 1.05
CA GLU A 129 -13.52 12.56 0.78
C GLU A 129 -12.83 11.19 0.83
N LEU A 130 -11.67 11.06 0.20
CA LEU A 130 -10.88 9.83 0.24
C LEU A 130 -10.43 9.51 1.69
N VAL A 131 -10.00 10.51 2.46
CA VAL A 131 -9.61 10.30 3.86
C VAL A 131 -10.80 9.84 4.70
N ASP A 132 -11.97 10.43 4.51
CA ASP A 132 -13.20 10.05 5.22
C ASP A 132 -13.64 8.62 4.83
N MET A 133 -13.48 8.24 3.56
CA MET A 133 -13.71 6.88 3.06
C MET A 133 -12.74 5.87 3.68
N LEU A 134 -11.43 6.16 3.71
CA LEU A 134 -10.42 5.26 4.28
C LEU A 134 -10.55 5.08 5.79
N ARG A 135 -11.17 6.03 6.48
CA ARG A 135 -11.47 5.96 7.92
C ARG A 135 -12.65 5.03 8.23
N ASP A 136 -13.70 5.05 7.42
CA ASP A 136 -14.85 4.15 7.55
C ASP A 136 -15.30 3.59 6.19
N PRO A 137 -14.56 2.59 5.65
CA PRO A 137 -14.84 2.02 4.34
C PRO A 137 -16.24 1.38 4.25
N SER A 138 -16.82 0.97 5.39
CA SER A 138 -18.16 0.35 5.46
C SER A 138 -19.29 1.26 4.96
N ARG A 139 -19.07 2.58 4.93
CA ARG A 139 -20.07 3.54 4.43
C ARG A 139 -20.12 3.61 2.91
N TRP A 140 -19.20 2.94 2.23
CA TRP A 140 -19.02 3.03 0.79
C TRP A 140 -19.19 1.64 0.18
N ALA A 141 -20.13 1.53 -0.76
CA ALA A 141 -20.26 0.33 -1.57
C ALA A 141 -19.07 0.28 -2.54
N PHE A 142 -18.05 -0.52 -2.23
CA PHE A 142 -17.02 -0.88 -3.21
C PHE A 142 -17.69 -1.74 -4.27
N THR A 143 -18.23 -1.10 -5.30
CA THR A 143 -18.77 -1.81 -6.45
C THR A 143 -17.60 -2.42 -7.19
N ALA A 144 -17.40 -3.72 -7.00
CA ALA A 144 -16.46 -4.52 -7.75
C ALA A 144 -16.89 -4.58 -9.23
N THR A 145 -16.64 -3.51 -9.99
CA THR A 145 -16.84 -3.50 -11.44
C THR A 145 -16.08 -2.35 -12.06
N ARG A 146 -14.88 -2.63 -12.56
CA ARG A 146 -14.58 -2.26 -13.94
C ARG A 146 -14.10 -3.53 -14.66
N PRO A 147 -14.59 -3.76 -15.89
CA PRO A 147 -14.27 -4.94 -16.69
C PRO A 147 -12.78 -5.01 -17.04
#